data_AF-A0A1C6YZH8-F1
#
_entry.id   AF-A0A1C6YZH8-F1
#
_cell.length_a   1.000
_cell.length_b   1.000
_cell.length_c   1.000
_cell.angle_alpha   90.00
_cell.angle_beta   90.00
_cell.angle_gamma   90.00
#
_symmetry.space_group_name_H-M   'P 1'
#
loop_
_entity.id
_entity.type
_entity.pdbx_description
1 polymer ?
#
loop_
_entity_poly.entity_id
_entity_poly.type
_entity_poly.pdbx_seq_one_letter_code
_entity_poly.pdbx_strand_id
1 'polypeptide(L)'
;MDSELLKTFLEVSRTRHFGKAAETLYLTQSAVSFRIRQLETQVGADLFTRHRNNIQLTEAGERLVPYAEKLMETWLLAKKEVLKSRQHKELSIGAPAMMWESLLISWLSGVYKHKPELLLEARIGQRHTHVRQLHERHLDLLITTEIPKMEELSTEKSWRVYTATSYNRRRYSNRRSSLYSLRMGGRFCSF
;
A
#
# COMPACT_ATOMS: atom_id res chain seq x y z
N MET A 1 13.81 18.99 8.58
CA MET A 1 12.91 19.25 9.72
C MET A 1 12.74 17.95 10.47
N ASP A 2 13.02 17.92 11.77
CA ASP A 2 13.06 16.68 12.53
C ASP A 2 11.63 16.33 13.01
N SER A 3 10.91 15.49 12.24
CA SER A 3 9.50 15.14 12.50
C SER A 3 9.28 14.57 13.91
N GLU A 4 10.33 14.00 14.49
CA GLU A 4 10.35 13.49 15.85
C GLU A 4 10.15 14.58 16.91
N LEU A 5 10.60 15.82 16.65
CA LEU A 5 10.40 16.94 17.57
C LEU A 5 8.94 17.37 17.61
N LEU A 6 8.31 17.54 16.44
CA LEU A 6 6.88 17.86 16.33
C LEU A 6 6.00 16.75 16.92
N LYS A 7 6.33 15.49 16.64
CA LYS A 7 5.64 14.34 17.22
C LYS A 7 5.72 14.35 18.74
N THR A 8 6.90 14.66 19.30
CA THR A 8 7.12 14.74 20.74
C THR A 8 6.32 15.90 21.35
N PHE A 9 6.30 17.07 20.70
CA PHE A 9 5.49 18.23 21.11
C PHE A 9 4.00 17.91 21.16
N LEU A 10 3.43 17.32 20.10
CA LEU A 10 2.02 16.95 20.06
C LEU A 10 1.66 15.93 21.15
N GLU A 11 2.54 14.97 21.43
CA GLU A 11 2.32 13.97 22.47
C GLU A 11 2.33 14.58 23.88
N VAL A 12 3.28 15.49 24.17
CA VAL A 12 3.32 16.21 25.46
C VAL A 12 2.11 17.13 25.61
N SER A 13 1.68 17.79 24.53
CA SER A 13 0.45 18.59 24.49
C SER A 13 -0.79 17.77 24.87
N ARG A 14 -0.92 16.56 24.30
CA ARG A 14 -2.04 15.64 24.55
C ARG A 14 -2.04 15.09 25.97
N THR A 15 -0.88 14.64 26.44
CA THR A 15 -0.76 13.95 27.74
C THR A 15 -0.66 14.91 28.92
N ARG A 16 -0.26 16.16 28.66
CA ARG A 16 0.10 17.18 29.68
C ARG A 16 1.10 16.64 30.72
N HIS A 17 1.94 15.69 30.31
CA HIS A 17 2.84 15.00 31.22
C HIS A 17 4.05 14.39 30.49
N PHE A 18 5.26 14.88 30.77
CA PHE A 18 6.49 14.41 30.11
C PHE A 18 6.75 12.91 30.28
N GLY A 19 6.50 12.34 31.48
CA GLY A 19 6.62 10.89 31.73
C GLY A 19 5.69 10.03 30.85
N LYS A 20 4.37 10.28 30.89
CA LYS A 20 3.39 9.59 30.03
C LYS A 20 3.68 9.73 28.53
N ALA A 21 4.13 10.92 28.09
CA ALA A 21 4.56 11.12 26.71
C ALA A 21 5.78 10.25 26.37
N ALA A 22 6.73 10.13 27.29
CA ALA A 22 7.91 9.29 27.12
C ALA A 22 7.55 7.81 26.99
N GLU A 23 6.63 7.31 27.83
CA GLU A 23 6.09 5.95 27.72
C GLU A 23 5.42 5.71 26.36
N THR A 24 4.58 6.64 25.91
CA THR A 24 3.86 6.53 24.63
C THR A 24 4.81 6.54 23.43
N LEU A 25 5.92 7.27 23.52
CA LEU A 25 6.92 7.40 22.47
C LEU A 25 8.04 6.36 22.56
N TYR A 26 8.03 5.49 23.59
CA TYR A 26 9.12 4.55 23.90
C TYR A 26 10.48 5.25 24.08
N LEU A 27 10.47 6.36 24.82
CA LEU A 27 11.64 7.18 25.11
C LEU A 27 11.83 7.36 26.62
N THR A 28 12.99 7.85 27.02
CA THR A 28 13.19 8.35 28.38
C THR A 28 12.60 9.74 28.53
N GLN A 29 12.18 10.10 29.75
CA GLN A 29 11.68 11.45 30.04
C GLN A 29 12.73 12.54 29.74
N SER A 30 14.02 12.23 29.94
CA SER A 30 15.13 13.14 29.58
C SER A 30 15.22 13.38 28.07
N ALA A 31 15.01 12.35 27.25
CA ALA A 31 14.97 12.48 25.80
C ALA A 31 13.78 13.32 25.32
N VAL A 32 12.59 13.13 25.89
CA VAL A 32 11.41 13.97 25.60
C VAL A 32 11.68 15.43 25.97
N SER A 33 12.19 15.69 27.18
CA SER A 33 12.54 17.05 27.64
C SER A 33 13.58 17.72 26.73
N PHE A 34 14.59 16.96 26.28
CA PHE A 34 15.60 17.44 25.34
C PHE A 34 14.98 17.83 23.99
N ARG A 35 14.14 16.97 23.42
CA ARG A 35 13.45 17.23 22.14
C ARG A 35 12.55 18.47 22.22
N ILE A 36 11.82 18.65 23.33
CA ILE A 36 11.00 19.86 23.53
C ILE A 36 11.86 21.12 23.58
N ARG A 37 12.94 21.12 24.37
CA ARG A 37 13.87 22.28 24.43
C ARG A 37 14.49 22.59 23.07
N GLN A 38 14.83 21.56 22.30
CA GLN A 38 15.36 21.72 20.96
C GLN A 38 14.33 22.37 20.03
N LEU A 39 13.05 21.98 20.12
CA LEU A 39 11.98 22.61 19.36
C LEU A 39 11.73 24.07 19.81
N GLU A 40 11.69 24.33 21.11
CA GLU A 40 11.55 25.68 21.68
C GLU A 40 12.67 26.60 21.19
N THR A 41 13.90 26.09 21.12
CA THR A 41 15.07 26.81 20.57
C THR A 41 14.90 27.11 19.08
N GLN A 42 14.37 26.17 18.29
CA GLN A 42 14.15 26.37 16.85
C GLN A 42 13.03 27.37 16.56
N VAL A 43 11.99 27.38 17.38
CA VAL A 43 10.85 28.29 17.24
C VAL A 43 11.16 29.67 17.84
N GLY A 44 12.09 29.73 18.80
CA GLY A 44 12.46 30.96 19.51
C GLY A 44 11.50 31.34 20.63
N ALA A 45 10.69 30.41 21.12
CA ALA A 45 9.72 30.64 22.19
C ALA A 45 9.50 29.37 23.03
N ASP A 46 9.24 29.56 24.33
CA ASP A 46 8.80 28.48 25.21
C ASP A 46 7.41 28.01 24.80
N LEU A 47 7.23 26.69 24.69
CA LEU A 47 5.98 26.08 24.23
C LEU A 47 5.17 25.51 25.39
N PHE A 48 5.82 25.25 26.53
CA PHE A 48 5.16 24.76 27.74
C PHE A 48 5.51 25.59 28.98
N THR A 49 4.52 25.84 29.83
CA THR A 49 4.74 26.36 31.19
C THR A 49 4.95 25.20 32.16
N ARG A 50 5.90 25.38 33.09
CA ARG A 50 6.20 24.40 34.13
C ARG A 50 5.76 24.94 35.49
N HIS A 51 4.47 24.83 35.80
CA HIS A 51 4.02 25.03 37.18
C HIS A 51 4.17 23.73 37.96
N ARG A 52 4.36 23.81 39.28
CA ARG A 52 4.51 22.62 40.15
C ARG A 52 3.35 21.65 39.87
N ASN A 53 3.68 20.51 39.25
CA ASN A 53 2.79 19.42 38.84
C ASN A 53 1.75 19.71 37.75
N ASN A 54 1.85 20.83 37.03
CA ASN A 54 0.91 21.15 35.95
C ASN A 54 1.67 21.68 34.72
N ILE A 55 1.71 20.87 33.67
CA ILE A 55 2.27 21.24 32.38
C ILE A 55 1.13 21.73 31.51
N GLN A 56 1.25 22.96 31.03
CA GLN A 56 0.29 23.58 30.13
C GLN A 56 1.01 24.16 28.92
N LEU A 57 0.29 24.33 27.82
CA LEU A 57 0.82 25.07 26.67
C LEU A 57 0.93 26.55 27.03
N THR A 58 1.94 27.21 26.46
CA THR A 58 1.96 28.68 26.37
C THR A 58 1.06 29.12 25.22
N GLU A 59 0.81 30.43 25.09
CA GLU A 59 0.13 30.99 23.91
C GLU A 59 0.88 30.66 22.59
N ALA A 60 2.22 30.60 22.65
CA ALA A 60 3.03 30.16 21.51
C ALA A 60 2.81 28.66 21.22
N GLY A 61 2.76 27.83 22.28
CA GLY A 61 2.42 26.41 22.19
C GLY A 61 1.05 26.18 21.55
N GLU A 62 0.01 26.86 22.02
CA GLU A 62 -1.34 26.75 21.46
C GLU A 62 -1.40 27.15 19.99
N ARG A 63 -0.70 28.23 19.61
CA ARG A 63 -0.60 28.64 18.21
C ARG A 63 0.14 27.63 17.34
N LEU A 64 1.12 26.90 17.88
CA LEU A 64 1.91 25.93 17.14
C LEU A 64 1.13 24.64 16.85
N VAL A 65 0.23 24.21 17.74
CA VAL A 65 -0.54 22.94 17.61
C VAL A 65 -1.13 22.72 16.21
N PRO A 66 -1.97 23.61 15.65
CA PRO A 66 -2.60 23.35 14.35
C PRO A 66 -1.59 23.24 13.20
N TYR A 67 -0.46 23.96 13.27
CA TYR A 67 0.60 23.84 12.26
C TYR A 67 1.37 22.53 12.41
N ALA A 68 1.68 22.12 13.64
CA ALA A 68 2.35 20.87 13.93
C ALA A 68 1.53 19.66 13.47
N GLU A 69 0.22 19.66 13.71
CA GLU A 69 -0.71 18.62 13.24
C GLU A 69 -0.72 18.54 11.71
N LYS A 70 -0.91 19.67 11.03
CA LYS A 70 -0.96 19.73 9.56
C LYS A 70 0.35 19.28 8.91
N LEU A 71 1.49 19.66 9.48
CA LEU A 71 2.80 19.22 9.01
C LEU A 71 2.97 17.71 9.19
N MET A 72 2.52 17.15 10.32
CA MET A 72 2.60 15.72 10.57
C MET A 72 1.70 14.92 9.61
N GLU A 73 0.49 15.39 9.38
CA GLU A 73 -0.44 14.80 8.42
C GLU A 73 0.16 14.82 7.00
N THR A 74 0.67 15.97 6.57
CA THR A 74 1.30 16.13 5.25
C THR A 74 2.51 15.20 5.10
N TRP A 75 3.32 15.07 6.15
CA TRP A 75 4.47 14.16 6.17
C TRP A 75 4.07 12.69 6.05
N LEU A 76 3.02 12.27 6.77
CA LEU A 76 2.48 10.91 6.69
C LEU A 76 1.91 10.61 5.30
N LEU A 77 1.19 11.56 4.70
CA LEU A 77 0.69 11.47 3.33
C LEU A 77 1.84 11.32 2.34
N ALA A 78 2.86 12.19 2.42
CA ALA A 78 4.04 12.12 1.56
C ALA A 78 4.76 10.77 1.69
N LYS A 79 4.97 10.27 2.92
CA LYS A 79 5.57 8.95 3.17
C LYS A 79 4.75 7.83 2.54
N LYS A 80 3.41 7.91 2.64
CA LYS A 80 2.50 6.93 2.03
C LYS A 80 2.61 6.96 0.50
N GLU A 81 2.63 8.13 -0.13
CA GLU A 81 2.76 8.26 -1.59
C GLU A 81 4.14 7.77 -2.09
N VAL A 82 5.21 8.10 -1.37
CA VAL A 82 6.56 7.58 -1.69
C VAL A 82 6.60 6.05 -1.57
N LEU A 83 5.99 5.45 -0.55
CA LEU A 83 5.91 4.00 -0.42
C LEU A 83 5.04 3.35 -1.50
N LYS A 84 3.93 3.99 -1.91
CA LYS A 84 3.13 3.56 -3.06
C LYS A 84 3.93 3.57 -4.37
N SER A 85 4.78 4.58 -4.58
CA SER A 85 5.67 4.65 -5.75
C SER A 85 6.69 3.50 -5.82
N ARG A 86 7.01 2.87 -4.66
CA ARG A 86 7.83 1.66 -4.59
C ARG A 86 7.04 0.36 -4.79
N GLN A 87 5.72 0.34 -4.59
CA GLN A 87 4.90 -0.87 -4.66
C GLN A 87 4.19 -1.11 -6.01
N HIS A 88 4.21 -0.16 -6.94
CA HIS A 88 3.57 -0.32 -8.25
C HIS A 88 4.38 0.31 -9.38
N LYS A 89 5.61 -0.19 -9.58
CA LYS A 89 6.30 0.02 -10.86
C LYS A 89 6.51 -1.23 -11.65
N GLU A 90 6.44 -2.41 -11.04
CA GLU A 90 6.52 -3.69 -11.72
C GLU A 90 5.22 -4.44 -11.44
N LEU A 91 4.53 -4.85 -12.50
CA LEU A 91 3.34 -5.70 -12.42
C LEU A 91 3.68 -7.02 -13.10
N SER A 92 3.87 -8.07 -12.30
CA SER A 92 4.20 -9.41 -12.82
C SER A 92 2.94 -10.24 -13.02
N ILE A 93 2.68 -10.63 -14.27
CA ILE A 93 1.46 -11.29 -14.72
C ILE A 93 1.80 -12.67 -15.29
N GLY A 94 1.12 -13.69 -14.78
CA GLY A 94 1.30 -15.08 -15.22
C GLY A 94 0.06 -15.58 -15.93
N ALA A 95 0.24 -16.25 -17.07
CA ALA A 95 -0.85 -16.98 -17.70
C ALA A 95 -0.36 -18.19 -18.51
N PRO A 96 -1.22 -19.20 -18.73
CA PRO A 96 -0.96 -20.27 -19.69
C PRO A 96 -0.75 -19.73 -21.12
N ALA A 97 0.09 -20.41 -21.91
CA ALA A 97 0.47 -19.99 -23.27
C ALA A 97 -0.74 -19.67 -24.17
N MET A 98 -1.77 -20.53 -24.17
CA MET A 98 -2.99 -20.34 -24.97
C MET A 98 -3.75 -19.05 -24.63
N MET A 99 -3.59 -18.53 -23.42
CA MET A 99 -4.25 -17.31 -22.95
C MET A 99 -3.44 -16.07 -23.32
N TRP A 100 -2.13 -16.23 -23.51
CA TRP A 100 -1.25 -15.17 -24.00
C TRP A 100 -1.65 -14.72 -25.41
N GLU A 101 -1.81 -15.70 -26.31
CA GLU A 101 -2.10 -15.49 -27.73
C GLU A 101 -3.51 -14.97 -27.99
N SER A 102 -4.49 -15.35 -27.17
CA SER A 102 -5.91 -15.09 -27.44
C SER A 102 -6.46 -13.81 -26.82
N LEU A 103 -5.88 -13.31 -25.71
CA LEU A 103 -6.49 -12.24 -24.92
C LEU A 103 -5.45 -11.26 -24.36
N LEU A 104 -4.34 -11.78 -23.85
CA LEU A 104 -3.43 -11.02 -23.01
C LEU A 104 -2.59 -10.01 -23.76
N ILE A 105 -2.18 -10.30 -25.00
CA ILE A 105 -1.43 -9.33 -25.82
C ILE A 105 -2.25 -8.06 -26.07
N SER A 106 -3.52 -8.20 -26.46
CA SER A 106 -4.41 -7.07 -26.71
C SER A 106 -4.67 -6.26 -25.44
N TRP A 107 -4.91 -6.95 -24.32
CA TRP A 107 -5.13 -6.29 -23.03
C TRP A 107 -3.88 -5.55 -22.54
N LEU A 108 -2.70 -6.19 -22.59
CA LEU A 108 -1.42 -5.57 -22.23
C LEU A 108 -1.13 -4.32 -23.06
N SER A 109 -1.43 -4.36 -24.36
CA SER A 109 -1.28 -3.19 -25.23
C SER A 109 -2.19 -2.04 -24.79
N GLY A 110 -3.39 -2.34 -24.28
CA GLY A 110 -4.29 -1.35 -23.70
C GLY A 110 -3.72 -0.77 -22.40
N VAL A 111 -3.24 -1.61 -21.49
CA VAL A 111 -2.63 -1.17 -20.21
C VAL A 111 -1.43 -0.27 -20.47
N TYR A 112 -0.52 -0.68 -21.35
CA TYR A 112 0.67 0.09 -21.67
C TYR A 112 0.35 1.46 -22.28
N LYS A 113 -0.71 1.56 -23.10
CA LYS A 113 -1.16 2.85 -23.65
C LYS A 113 -1.70 3.82 -22.60
N HIS A 114 -2.38 3.30 -21.57
CA HIS A 114 -2.99 4.14 -20.53
C HIS A 114 -2.03 4.45 -19.37
N LYS A 115 -1.01 3.60 -19.15
CA LYS A 115 -0.02 3.71 -18.08
C LYS A 115 1.39 3.32 -18.57
N PRO A 116 2.04 4.17 -19.37
CA PRO A 116 3.38 3.89 -19.92
C PRO A 116 4.49 3.81 -18.87
N GLU A 117 4.27 4.37 -17.67
CA GLU A 117 5.19 4.32 -16.53
C GLU A 117 5.21 2.98 -15.77
N LEU A 118 4.33 2.04 -16.14
CA LEU A 118 4.25 0.72 -15.55
C LEU A 118 5.20 -0.27 -16.26
N LEU A 119 6.18 -0.83 -15.53
CA LEU A 119 6.95 -1.98 -16.00
C LEU A 119 6.06 -3.22 -15.90
N LEU A 120 5.76 -3.82 -17.04
CA LEU A 120 4.95 -5.02 -17.14
C LEU A 120 5.88 -6.21 -17.34
N GLU A 121 5.86 -7.15 -16.40
CA GLU A 121 6.53 -8.42 -16.56
C GLU A 121 5.50 -9.51 -16.87
N ALA A 122 5.74 -10.24 -17.94
CA ALA A 122 4.81 -11.18 -18.53
C ALA A 122 5.42 -12.58 -18.56
N ARG A 123 4.83 -13.52 -17.82
CA ARG A 123 5.36 -14.88 -17.69
C ARG A 123 4.39 -15.92 -18.28
N ILE A 124 4.93 -16.74 -19.17
CA ILE A 124 4.24 -17.91 -19.72
C ILE A 124 4.72 -19.13 -18.93
N GLY A 125 3.76 -19.91 -18.43
CA GLY A 125 4.07 -21.01 -17.54
C GLY A 125 2.87 -21.88 -17.24
N GLN A 126 3.12 -23.03 -16.63
CA GLN A 126 2.07 -23.95 -16.23
C GLN A 126 1.35 -23.46 -14.97
N ARG A 127 0.07 -23.84 -14.84
CA ARG A 127 -0.80 -23.40 -13.73
C ARG A 127 -0.18 -23.64 -12.36
N HIS A 128 0.40 -24.83 -12.14
CA HIS A 128 0.95 -25.20 -10.83
C HIS A 128 2.14 -24.29 -10.44
N THR A 129 2.98 -23.91 -11.41
CA THR A 129 4.11 -22.99 -11.22
C THR A 129 3.62 -21.58 -10.88
N HIS A 130 2.64 -21.06 -11.64
CA HIS A 130 2.11 -19.72 -11.39
C HIS A 130 1.31 -19.61 -10.08
N VAL A 131 0.58 -20.65 -9.68
CA VAL A 131 -0.10 -20.65 -8.37
C VAL A 131 0.92 -20.59 -7.24
N ARG A 132 2.01 -21.35 -7.35
CA ARG A 132 3.12 -21.29 -6.38
C ARG A 132 3.77 -19.90 -6.35
N GLN A 133 4.06 -19.31 -7.51
CA GLN A 133 4.65 -17.97 -7.59
C GLN A 133 3.71 -16.87 -7.06
N LEU A 134 2.40 -17.00 -7.26
CA LEU A 134 1.39 -16.11 -6.70
C LEU A 134 1.36 -16.18 -5.17
N HIS A 135 1.44 -17.39 -4.61
CA HIS A 135 1.54 -17.60 -3.17
C HIS A 135 2.85 -17.04 -2.59
N GLU A 136 3.97 -17.24 -3.27
CA GLU A 136 5.29 -16.73 -2.88
C GLU A 136 5.49 -15.22 -3.17
N ARG A 137 4.45 -14.51 -3.67
CA ARG A 137 4.49 -13.08 -4.05
C ARG A 137 5.52 -12.72 -5.12
N HIS A 138 5.94 -13.70 -5.92
CA HIS A 138 6.73 -13.48 -7.14
C HIS A 138 5.85 -13.17 -8.36
N LEU A 139 4.53 -13.20 -8.19
CA LEU A 139 3.53 -12.89 -9.20
C LEU A 139 2.43 -12.03 -8.55
N ASP A 140 2.01 -10.97 -9.23
CA ASP A 140 0.95 -10.08 -8.75
C ASP A 140 -0.43 -10.50 -9.25
N LEU A 141 -0.49 -11.05 -10.47
CA LEU A 141 -1.74 -11.41 -11.14
C LEU A 141 -1.59 -12.76 -11.86
N LEU A 142 -2.54 -13.67 -11.62
CA LEU A 142 -2.64 -14.91 -12.39
C LEU A 142 -3.94 -14.92 -13.18
N ILE A 143 -3.83 -15.13 -14.49
CA ILE A 143 -4.97 -15.31 -15.39
C ILE A 143 -5.08 -16.81 -15.71
N THR A 144 -6.22 -17.41 -15.35
CA THR A 144 -6.46 -18.86 -15.48
C THR A 144 -7.93 -19.14 -15.81
N THR A 145 -8.20 -20.27 -16.43
CA THR A 145 -9.56 -20.75 -16.75
C THR A 145 -10.23 -21.45 -15.58
N GLU A 146 -9.47 -21.87 -14.57
CA GLU A 146 -9.95 -22.58 -13.40
C GLU A 146 -9.55 -21.84 -12.13
N ILE A 147 -10.52 -21.65 -11.23
CA ILE A 147 -10.30 -21.04 -9.91
C ILE A 147 -9.51 -22.06 -9.06
N PRO A 148 -8.28 -21.76 -8.62
CA PRO A 148 -7.58 -22.60 -7.66
C PRO A 148 -8.35 -22.59 -6.34
N LYS A 149 -8.47 -23.77 -5.71
CA LYS A 149 -9.12 -23.94 -4.41
C LYS A 149 -8.23 -23.39 -3.28
N MET A 150 -8.11 -22.07 -3.15
CA MET A 150 -7.39 -21.41 -2.06
C MET A 150 -8.22 -20.25 -1.52
N GLU A 151 -8.43 -20.19 -0.19
CA GLU A 151 -9.31 -19.22 0.48
C GLU A 151 -8.75 -17.79 0.52
N GLU A 152 -7.44 -17.61 0.29
CA GLU A 152 -6.74 -16.31 0.44
C GLU A 152 -6.70 -15.47 -0.84
N LEU A 153 -7.28 -15.95 -1.94
CA LEU A 153 -7.26 -15.28 -3.25
C LEU A 153 -8.58 -14.56 -3.53
N SER A 154 -8.50 -13.25 -3.76
CA SER A 154 -9.59 -12.51 -4.36
C SER A 154 -9.69 -12.91 -5.84
N THR A 155 -10.81 -13.56 -6.20
CA THR A 155 -11.09 -13.98 -7.57
C THR A 155 -12.02 -12.96 -8.23
N GLU A 156 -11.61 -12.41 -9.36
CA GLU A 156 -12.45 -11.51 -10.17
C GLU A 156 -12.69 -12.14 -11.55
N LYS A 157 -13.96 -12.16 -11.98
CA LYS A 157 -14.36 -12.70 -13.28
C LYS A 157 -14.33 -11.59 -14.31
N SER A 158 -13.21 -11.45 -15.00
CA SER A 158 -12.99 -10.33 -15.91
C SER A 158 -13.36 -10.63 -17.38
N TRP A 159 -13.21 -11.89 -17.84
CA TRP A 159 -13.39 -12.23 -19.28
C TRP A 159 -14.14 -13.55 -19.50
N ARG A 160 -14.87 -13.66 -20.61
CA ARG A 160 -15.49 -14.91 -21.10
C ARG A 160 -14.74 -15.35 -22.35
N VAL A 161 -14.14 -16.54 -22.32
CA VAL A 161 -13.43 -17.11 -23.48
C VAL A 161 -14.18 -18.35 -23.95
N TYR A 162 -14.47 -18.41 -25.25
CA TYR A 162 -15.12 -19.55 -25.88
C TYR A 162 -14.04 -20.53 -26.34
N THR A 163 -13.94 -21.69 -25.69
CA THR A 163 -13.04 -22.77 -26.13
C THR A 163 -13.83 -23.73 -27.02
N ALA A 164 -13.53 -23.73 -28.32
CA ALA A 164 -14.06 -24.71 -29.26
C ALA A 164 -13.05 -25.85 -29.41
N THR A 165 -13.32 -27.01 -28.80
CA THR A 165 -12.54 -28.22 -29.06
C THR A 165 -13.21 -28.99 -30.20
N SER A 166 -12.65 -28.96 -31.41
CA SER A 166 -13.11 -29.84 -32.49
C SER A 166 -12.39 -31.19 -32.39
N TYR A 167 -13.04 -32.19 -31.78
CA TYR A 167 -12.60 -33.58 -31.86
C TYR A 167 -13.53 -34.34 -32.80
N ASN A 168 -13.06 -34.53 -34.03
CA ASN A 168 -13.69 -35.34 -35.08
C ASN A 168 -15.03 -34.80 -35.64
N ARG A 169 -15.22 -34.99 -36.95
CA ARG A 169 -16.08 -34.19 -37.87
C ARG A 169 -17.60 -34.22 -37.64
N ARG A 170 -18.14 -34.64 -36.50
CA ARG A 170 -19.61 -34.76 -36.29
C ARG A 170 -20.18 -34.41 -34.91
N ARG A 171 -19.41 -33.86 -33.96
CA ARG A 171 -20.00 -33.34 -32.70
C ARG A 171 -19.35 -32.05 -32.23
N TYR A 172 -20.06 -30.94 -32.41
CA TYR A 172 -19.82 -29.70 -31.69
C TYR A 172 -20.19 -29.93 -30.21
N SER A 173 -19.21 -29.91 -29.30
CA SER A 173 -19.48 -29.77 -27.87
C SER A 173 -18.97 -28.40 -27.42
N ASN A 174 -19.89 -27.48 -27.16
CA ASN A 174 -19.57 -26.14 -26.69
C ASN A 174 -19.32 -26.22 -25.17
N ARG A 175 -18.05 -26.35 -24.74
CA ARG A 175 -17.72 -26.25 -23.30
C ARG A 175 -17.55 -24.78 -22.94
N ARG A 176 -18.41 -24.31 -22.05
CA ARG A 176 -18.35 -22.95 -21.50
C ARG A 176 -17.21 -22.86 -20.48
N SER A 177 -16.10 -22.24 -20.84
CA SER A 177 -15.02 -21.91 -19.90
C SER A 177 -15.13 -20.44 -19.51
N SER A 178 -15.14 -20.15 -18.21
CA SER A 178 -15.06 -18.78 -17.70
C SER A 178 -13.60 -18.47 -17.36
N LEU A 179 -13.12 -17.26 -17.67
CA LEU A 179 -11.78 -16.83 -17.30
C LEU A 179 -11.84 -16.10 -15.96
N TYR A 180 -10.85 -16.35 -15.12
CA TYR A 180 -10.73 -15.74 -13.80
C TYR A 180 -9.36 -15.09 -13.68
N SER A 181 -9.35 -13.85 -13.21
CA SER A 181 -8.15 -13.20 -12.69
C SER A 181 -8.10 -13.42 -11.19
N LEU A 182 -6.98 -13.92 -10.69
CA LEU A 182 -6.75 -14.14 -9.26
C LEU A 182 -5.67 -13.20 -8.77
N ARG A 183 -5.90 -12.66 -7.58
CA ARG A 183 -4.98 -11.77 -6.88
C ARG A 183 -4.96 -12.06 -5.38
N MET A 184 -3.81 -11.93 -4.74
CA MET A 184 -3.70 -11.97 -3.27
C MET A 184 -4.27 -10.69 -2.66
N GLY A 185 -5.09 -10.82 -1.62
CA GLY A 185 -5.95 -9.74 -1.09
C GLY A 185 -5.24 -8.42 -0.77
N GLY A 186 -5.74 -7.34 -1.40
CA GLY A 186 -5.37 -5.93 -1.14
C GLY A 186 -6.39 -4.98 -1.79
N ARG A 187 -6.80 -3.92 -1.07
CA ARG A 187 -7.86 -3.00 -1.52
C ARG A 187 -7.48 -2.24 -2.79
N PHE A 188 -8.46 -2.13 -3.67
CA PHE A 188 -8.45 -1.56 -5.02
C PHE A 188 -7.84 -0.15 -5.16
N CYS A 189 -7.20 0.08 -6.30
CA CYS A 189 -7.50 1.22 -7.17
C CYS A 189 -8.02 0.63 -8.48
N SER A 190 -9.20 1.08 -8.94
CA SER A 190 -9.81 0.62 -10.19
C SER A 190 -8.91 1.01 -11.37
N PHE A 191 -8.64 0.04 -12.26
CA PHE A 191 -8.01 0.27 -13.56
C PHE A 191 -9.08 0.32 -14.63
#